data_AF-A0A1I7MTE4-F1
#
_entry.id   AF-A0A1I7MTE4-F1
#
_cell.length_a   1.000
_cell.length_b   1.000
_cell.length_c   1.000
_cell.angle_alpha   90.00
_cell.angle_beta   90.00
_cell.angle_gamma   90.00
#
_symmetry.space_group_name_H-M   'P 1'
#
loop_
_entity.id
_entity.type
_entity.pdbx_description
1 polymer ?
#
loop_
_entity_poly.entity_id
_entity_poly.type
_entity_poly.pdbx_seq_one_letter_code
_entity_poly.pdbx_strand_id
1 'polypeptide(L)'
;MKTITLGCALAIAAISFGAGTANAGCVTKGAVATSSSADSAKWFAMETMVQNVSWGLWPGFLANGDVAGYKVINKRYQCKPDGGMVTCHGRATFCTK
;
A
#
# COMPACT_ATOMS: atom_id res chain seq x y z
N MET A 1 -33.02 28.11 -34.12
CA MET A 1 -33.51 27.35 -32.94
C MET A 1 -32.31 26.73 -32.24
N LYS A 2 -32.40 26.61 -30.92
CA LYS A 2 -31.32 26.66 -29.91
C LYS A 2 -30.15 25.69 -30.10
N THR A 3 -28.94 26.25 -30.11
CA THR A 3 -27.66 25.56 -29.86
C THR A 3 -27.62 25.12 -28.40
N ILE A 4 -27.58 23.81 -28.15
CA ILE A 4 -27.50 23.24 -26.80
C ILE A 4 -26.02 23.07 -26.46
N THR A 5 -25.46 24.04 -25.75
CA THR A 5 -24.12 23.97 -25.17
C THR A 5 -24.20 23.09 -23.91
N LEU A 6 -23.78 21.83 -23.99
CA LEU A 6 -23.61 20.96 -22.82
C LEU A 6 -22.39 21.44 -22.02
N GLY A 7 -22.65 22.24 -20.99
CA GLY A 7 -21.69 22.56 -19.94
C GLY A 7 -21.45 21.33 -19.07
N CYS A 8 -20.29 20.69 -19.23
CA CYS A 8 -19.86 19.61 -18.35
C CYS A 8 -19.30 20.23 -17.06
N ALA A 9 -20.15 20.33 -16.03
CA ALA A 9 -19.75 20.80 -14.72
C ALA A 9 -18.76 19.81 -14.09
N LEU A 10 -17.50 20.21 -13.96
CA LEU A 10 -16.48 19.51 -13.17
C LEU A 10 -16.85 19.62 -11.68
N ALA A 11 -17.51 18.59 -11.15
CA ALA A 11 -17.69 18.42 -9.71
C ALA A 11 -16.35 17.95 -9.10
N ILE A 12 -15.53 18.90 -8.66
CA ILE A 12 -14.35 18.61 -7.83
C ILE A 12 -14.87 18.32 -6.42
N ALA A 13 -15.14 17.06 -6.12
CA ALA A 13 -15.35 16.61 -4.76
C ALA A 13 -14.01 16.70 -4.01
N ALA A 14 -13.80 17.79 -3.28
CA ALA A 14 -12.70 17.90 -2.33
C ALA A 14 -12.95 16.89 -1.20
N ILE A 15 -12.30 15.72 -1.29
CA ILE A 15 -12.27 14.76 -0.19
C ILE A 15 -11.34 15.34 0.87
N SER A 16 -11.92 15.96 1.88
CA SER A 16 -11.23 16.35 3.11
C SER A 16 -10.78 15.08 3.83
N PHE A 17 -9.54 14.66 3.62
CA PHE A 17 -8.92 13.63 4.46
C PHE A 17 -8.81 14.18 5.88
N GLY A 18 -9.68 13.69 6.77
CA GLY A 18 -9.60 13.97 8.19
C GLY A 18 -8.21 13.62 8.71
N ALA A 19 -7.55 14.60 9.34
CA ALA A 19 -6.30 14.39 10.05
C ALA A 19 -6.54 13.40 11.18
N GLY A 20 -6.19 12.13 10.94
CA GLY A 20 -6.10 11.12 11.98
C GLY A 20 -5.08 11.54 13.02
N THR A 21 -5.35 11.18 14.27
CA THR A 21 -4.57 11.56 15.44
C THR A 21 -3.08 11.24 15.24
N ALA A 22 -2.23 12.22 15.53
CA ALA A 22 -0.78 12.07 15.49
C ALA A 22 -0.31 11.07 16.56
N ASN A 23 -0.35 9.78 16.23
CA ASN A 23 0.54 8.80 16.82
C ASN A 23 1.92 9.05 16.21
N ALA A 24 2.96 9.22 17.02
CA ALA A 24 4.34 9.41 16.58
C ALA A 24 4.67 8.54 15.35
N GLY A 25 4.65 9.12 14.14
CA GLY A 25 5.19 8.58 12.89
C GLY A 25 4.76 7.21 12.36
N CYS A 26 3.88 6.47 13.05
CA CYS A 26 3.63 5.06 12.76
C CYS A 26 2.33 4.82 11.99
N VAL A 27 2.43 4.21 10.81
CA VAL A 27 1.28 3.77 10.00
C VAL A 27 1.31 2.25 9.83
N THR A 28 0.18 1.59 10.13
CA THR A 28 0.05 0.15 9.84
C THR A 28 -0.62 -0.03 8.49
N LYS A 29 -0.01 -0.85 7.64
CA LYS A 29 -0.56 -1.24 6.35
C LYS A 29 -0.75 -2.76 6.30
N GLY A 30 -1.73 -3.17 5.52
CA GLY A 30 -1.96 -4.55 5.16
C GLY A 30 -2.09 -4.65 3.65
N ALA A 31 -1.67 -5.77 3.09
CA ALA A 31 -1.82 -6.07 1.68
C ALA A 31 -1.98 -7.57 1.48
N VAL A 32 -2.53 -7.94 0.34
CA VAL A 32 -2.67 -9.33 -0.08
C VAL A 32 -1.96 -9.47 -1.41
N ALA A 33 -1.16 -10.53 -1.55
CA ALA A 33 -0.54 -10.85 -2.82
C ALA A 33 -0.49 -12.36 -3.03
N THR A 34 -0.56 -12.75 -4.30
CA THR A 34 -0.55 -14.14 -4.75
C THR A 34 0.65 -14.37 -5.64
N SER A 35 1.35 -15.48 -5.45
CA SER A 35 2.51 -15.83 -6.29
C SER A 35 2.75 -17.34 -6.31
N SER A 36 3.69 -17.79 -7.14
CA SER A 36 4.07 -19.20 -7.27
C SER A 36 4.77 -19.79 -6.05
N SER A 37 5.20 -18.94 -5.10
CA SER A 37 5.81 -19.37 -3.84
C SER A 37 5.37 -18.47 -2.68
N ALA A 38 5.45 -18.99 -1.46
CA ALA A 38 5.12 -18.22 -0.26
C ALA A 38 6.06 -17.01 -0.07
N ASP A 39 7.35 -17.15 -0.41
CA ASP A 39 8.33 -16.08 -0.24
C ASP A 39 8.10 -14.93 -1.21
N SER A 40 7.84 -15.24 -2.49
CA SER A 40 7.49 -14.22 -3.48
C SER A 40 6.16 -13.54 -3.13
N ALA A 41 5.14 -14.28 -2.70
CA ALA A 41 3.86 -13.72 -2.26
C ALA A 41 4.00 -12.79 -1.04
N LYS A 42 4.83 -13.14 -0.05
CA LYS A 42 5.14 -12.25 1.08
C LYS A 42 5.87 -10.99 0.63
N TRP A 43 6.81 -11.12 -0.31
CA TRP A 43 7.56 -9.98 -0.83
C TRP A 43 6.64 -9.00 -1.57
N PHE A 44 5.79 -9.48 -2.48
CA PHE A 44 4.80 -8.65 -3.17
C PHE A 44 3.80 -8.00 -2.21
N ALA A 45 3.40 -8.70 -1.14
CA ALA A 45 2.57 -8.11 -0.09
C ALA A 45 3.32 -6.97 0.63
N MET A 46 4.60 -7.14 0.96
CA MET A 46 5.42 -6.05 1.53
C MET A 46 5.58 -4.88 0.57
N GLU A 47 5.89 -5.15 -0.69
CA GLU A 47 6.03 -4.16 -1.73
C GLU A 47 4.75 -3.31 -1.86
N THR A 48 3.59 -3.97 -1.88
CA THR A 48 2.28 -3.30 -1.92
C THR A 48 2.04 -2.47 -0.67
N MET A 49 2.44 -2.95 0.50
CA MET A 49 2.37 -2.15 1.74
C MET A 49 3.27 -0.92 1.67
N VAL A 50 4.48 -1.02 1.10
CA VAL A 50 5.41 0.11 0.91
C VAL A 50 4.82 1.15 -0.05
N GLN A 51 4.27 0.73 -1.19
CA GLN A 51 3.59 1.61 -2.14
C GLN A 51 2.42 2.37 -1.48
N ASN A 52 1.70 1.70 -0.58
CA ASN A 52 0.61 2.30 0.22
C ASN A 52 1.09 3.28 1.30
N VAL A 53 2.36 3.22 1.72
CA VAL A 53 2.96 4.24 2.59
C VAL A 53 3.41 5.43 1.74
N SER A 54 4.18 5.19 0.68
CA SER A 54 4.58 6.22 -0.28
C SER A 54 5.22 5.60 -1.52
N TRP A 55 4.83 6.10 -2.70
CA TRP A 55 5.48 5.81 -3.97
C TRP A 55 6.94 6.26 -4.04
N GLY A 56 7.34 7.25 -3.22
CA GLY A 56 8.74 7.69 -3.14
C GLY A 56 9.67 6.70 -2.45
N LEU A 57 9.14 5.75 -1.66
CA LEU A 57 9.92 4.71 -0.97
C LEU A 57 10.12 3.47 -1.84
N TRP A 58 9.22 3.26 -2.80
CA TRP A 58 9.17 2.04 -3.61
C TRP A 58 10.44 1.79 -4.43
N PRO A 59 11.07 2.77 -5.11
CA PRO A 59 12.31 2.54 -5.84
C PRO A 59 13.46 2.05 -4.93
N GLY A 60 13.56 2.60 -3.71
CA GLY A 60 14.54 2.15 -2.72
C GLY A 60 14.27 0.70 -2.31
N PHE A 61 13.03 0.39 -1.97
CA PHE A 61 12.63 -0.97 -1.61
C PHE A 61 12.88 -1.99 -2.72
N LEU A 62 12.63 -1.64 -4.00
CA LEU A 62 12.97 -2.51 -5.12
C LEU A 62 14.48 -2.77 -5.26
N ALA A 63 15.30 -1.73 -5.03
CA ALA A 63 16.74 -1.82 -5.23
C ALA A 63 17.44 -2.66 -4.15
N ASN A 64 16.99 -2.57 -2.89
CA ASN A 64 17.72 -3.16 -1.77
C ASN A 64 16.84 -3.73 -0.64
N GLY A 65 15.51 -3.69 -0.77
CA GLY A 65 14.56 -4.16 0.24
C GLY A 65 14.43 -3.26 1.47
N ASP A 66 15.06 -2.08 1.47
CA ASP A 66 14.98 -1.12 2.57
C ASP A 66 13.83 -0.12 2.38
N VAL A 67 13.28 0.34 3.50
CA VAL A 67 12.27 1.40 3.54
C VAL A 67 12.91 2.60 4.23
N ALA A 68 13.67 3.37 3.45
CA ALA A 68 14.49 4.47 3.96
C ALA A 68 13.67 5.46 4.79
N GLY A 69 14.22 5.88 5.93
CA GLY A 69 13.51 6.76 6.87
C GLY A 69 12.42 6.07 7.71
N TYR A 70 12.17 4.77 7.52
CA TYR A 70 11.20 4.01 8.32
C TYR A 70 11.84 2.82 9.02
N LYS A 71 11.30 2.50 10.20
CA LYS A 71 11.49 1.24 10.92
C LYS A 71 10.23 0.39 10.71
N VAL A 72 10.39 -0.75 10.04
CA VAL A 72 9.29 -1.68 9.78
C VAL A 72 9.22 -2.73 10.88
N ILE A 73 8.16 -2.69 11.68
CA ILE A 73 7.92 -3.58 12.81
C ILE A 73 6.62 -4.39 12.61
N ASN A 74 6.38 -5.36 13.49
CA ASN A 74 5.15 -6.16 13.50
C ASN A 74 4.80 -6.82 12.15
N LYS A 75 5.83 -7.24 11.39
CA LYS A 75 5.68 -7.97 10.15
C LYS A 75 5.00 -9.32 10.43
N ARG A 76 3.77 -9.50 9.95
CA ARG A 76 3.03 -10.75 10.05
C ARG A 76 2.49 -11.14 8.68
N TYR A 77 2.60 -12.42 8.37
CA TYR A 77 2.09 -12.98 7.12
C TYR A 77 1.31 -14.24 7.41
N GLN A 78 0.18 -14.37 6.74
CA GLN A 78 -0.61 -15.60 6.72
C GLN A 78 -0.74 -16.04 5.28
N CYS A 79 -0.04 -17.12 4.93
CA CYS A 79 -0.02 -17.67 3.59
C CYS A 79 -0.86 -18.94 3.54
N LYS A 80 -1.67 -19.06 2.51
CA LYS A 80 -2.49 -20.23 2.25
C LYS A 80 -2.34 -20.67 0.80
N PRO A 81 -2.39 -21.98 0.51
CA PRO A 81 -2.53 -22.46 -0.86
C PRO A 81 -3.75 -21.82 -1.52
N ASP A 82 -3.61 -21.40 -2.77
CA ASP A 82 -4.66 -20.80 -3.58
C ASP A 82 -4.56 -21.38 -5.00
N GLY A 83 -5.23 -22.52 -5.19
CA GLY A 83 -5.06 -23.35 -6.38
C GLY A 83 -3.60 -23.82 -6.54
N GLY A 84 -3.02 -23.59 -7.73
CA GLY A 84 -1.61 -23.87 -8.01
C GLY A 84 -0.63 -22.80 -7.50
N MET A 85 -1.11 -21.79 -6.79
CA MET A 85 -0.35 -20.66 -6.28
C MET A 85 -0.44 -20.57 -4.76
N VAL A 86 0.19 -19.55 -4.16
CA VAL A 86 0.12 -19.23 -2.74
C VAL A 86 -0.32 -17.79 -2.58
N THR A 87 -1.38 -17.57 -1.79
CA THR A 87 -1.87 -16.23 -1.43
C THR A 87 -1.47 -15.90 0.00
N CYS A 88 -0.81 -14.76 0.19
CA CYS A 88 -0.36 -14.28 1.48
C CYS A 88 -1.05 -12.97 1.85
N HIS A 89 -1.64 -12.95 3.04
CA HIS A 89 -2.16 -11.74 3.69
C HIS A 89 -1.06 -11.21 4.62
N GLY A 90 -0.47 -10.08 4.24
CA GLY A 90 0.58 -9.38 4.99
C GLY A 90 0.03 -8.21 5.79
N ARG A 91 0.66 -7.94 6.94
CA ARG A 91 0.54 -6.68 7.67
C ARG A 91 1.88 -6.27 8.25
N ALA A 92 2.16 -4.98 8.26
CA ALA A 92 3.35 -4.40 8.85
C ALA A 92 3.06 -2.98 9.36
N THR A 93 3.80 -2.55 10.38
CA THR A 93 3.74 -1.19 10.91
C THR A 93 5.02 -0.47 10.52
N PHE A 94 4.86 0.67 9.85
CA PHE A 94 5.93 1.53 9.36
C PHE A 94 5.99 2.75 10.25
N CYS A 95 7.05 2.87 11.04
CA CYS A 95 7.28 4.02 11.91
C CYS A 95 8.39 4.87 11.34
N THR A 96 8.21 6.19 11.21
CA THR A 96 9.32 7.07 10.87
C THR A 96 10.43 6.93 11.90
N LYS A 97 11.68 6.85 11.42
CA LYS A 97 12.88 6.82 12.26
C LYS A 97 13.13 8.16 12.93
#